data_AF-A0A7W1QDI4-F1
#
_entry.id   AF-A0A7W1QDI4-F1
#
_cell.length_a   1.000
_cell.length_b   1.000
_cell.length_c   1.000
_cell.angle_alpha   90.00
_cell.angle_beta   90.00
_cell.angle_gamma   90.00
#
_symmetry.space_group_name_H-M   'P 1'
#
loop_
_entity.id
_entity.type
_entity.pdbx_description
1 polymer ?
#
loop_
_entity_poly.entity_id
_entity_poly.type
_entity_poly.pdbx_seq_one_letter_code
_entity_poly.pdbx_strand_id
1 'polypeptide(L)'
;MMRAVLLHPVRFHRDHRFTRTQASAYLDGELGPGDRGRIESHTHMCPPCARFMAGLRRTVSALGKLRGTATPRVSVSDGVLARLRDEPDNDGGAAPPPV
;
A
#
# COMPACT_ATOMS: atom_id res chain seq x y z
N MET A 1 -7.42 14.77 36.86
CA MET A 1 -6.23 14.53 36.00
C MET A 1 -5.63 13.12 36.08
N MET A 2 -6.12 12.19 36.91
CA MET A 2 -5.53 10.84 37.06
C MET A 2 -5.87 9.79 35.96
N ARG A 3 -6.95 9.98 35.17
CA ARG A 3 -7.35 9.02 34.12
C ARG A 3 -6.36 8.94 32.94
N ALA A 4 -5.58 9.99 32.68
CA ALA A 4 -4.67 10.04 31.52
C ALA A 4 -3.42 9.18 31.71
N VAL A 5 -2.91 9.06 32.94
CA VAL A 5 -1.65 8.34 33.26
C VAL A 5 -1.85 6.82 33.19
N LEU A 6 -2.97 6.31 33.71
CA LEU A 6 -3.30 4.88 33.68
C LEU A 6 -3.56 4.33 32.27
N LEU A 7 -3.94 5.20 31.32
CA LEU A 7 -4.16 4.82 29.93
C LEU A 7 -2.87 4.73 29.11
N HIS A 8 -1.77 5.32 29.59
CA HIS A 8 -0.50 5.35 28.85
C HIS A 8 0.07 3.95 28.54
N PRO A 9 0.25 3.03 29.53
CA PRO A 9 0.75 1.69 29.24
C PRO A 9 -0.20 0.88 28.36
N VAL A 10 -1.52 0.98 28.60
CA VAL A 10 -2.53 0.27 27.79
C VAL A 10 -2.51 0.75 26.33
N ARG A 11 -2.41 2.07 26.12
CA ARG A 11 -2.30 2.66 24.78
C ARG A 11 -1.02 2.20 24.08
N PHE A 12 0.12 2.23 24.78
CA PHE A 12 1.39 1.77 24.24
C PHE A 12 1.33 0.32 23.75
N HIS A 13 0.75 -0.60 24.52
CA HIS A 13 0.61 -2.00 24.09
C HIS A 13 -0.34 -2.16 22.90
N ARG A 14 -1.44 -1.39 22.86
CA ARG A 14 -2.37 -1.38 21.71
C ARG A 14 -1.69 -0.85 20.45
N ASP A 15 -0.92 0.21 20.57
CA ASP A 15 -0.18 0.83 19.46
C ASP A 15 0.97 -0.04 18.99
N HIS A 16 1.61 -0.76 19.91
CA HIS A 16 2.61 -1.79 19.59
C HIS A 16 2.01 -2.90 18.72
N ARG A 17 0.88 -3.48 19.14
CA ARG A 17 0.18 -4.50 18.35
C ARG A 17 -0.28 -3.94 17.00
N PHE A 18 -0.92 -2.78 17.02
CA PHE A 18 -1.43 -2.11 15.82
C PHE A 18 -0.32 -1.88 14.79
N THR A 19 0.82 -1.33 15.21
CA THR A 19 1.97 -1.07 14.34
C THR A 19 2.46 -2.35 13.65
N ARG A 20 2.49 -3.47 14.37
CA ARG A 20 2.93 -4.75 13.79
C ARG A 20 1.92 -5.30 12.78
N THR A 21 0.62 -5.18 13.07
CA THR A 21 -0.44 -5.69 12.19
C THR A 21 -0.60 -4.84 10.91
N GLN A 22 -0.49 -3.52 11.02
CA GLN A 22 -0.69 -2.59 9.89
C GLN A 22 0.58 -2.26 9.11
N ALA A 23 1.69 -2.96 9.38
CA ALA A 23 2.99 -2.62 8.81
C ALA A 23 3.02 -2.68 7.28
N SER A 24 2.39 -3.69 6.67
CA SER A 24 2.32 -3.81 5.20
C SER A 24 1.48 -2.68 4.60
N ALA A 25 0.24 -2.50 5.06
CA ALA A 25 -0.63 -1.40 4.61
C ALA A 25 0.03 -0.01 4.77
N TYR A 26 0.84 0.20 5.81
CA TYR A 26 1.64 1.42 5.95
C TYR A 26 2.67 1.58 4.84
N LEU A 27 3.40 0.51 4.49
CA LEU A 27 4.40 0.54 3.43
C LEU A 27 3.78 0.68 2.04
N ASP A 28 2.61 0.09 1.84
CA ASP A 28 1.86 0.12 0.59
C ASP A 28 1.07 1.44 0.41
N GLY A 29 1.08 2.32 1.44
CA GLY A 29 0.43 3.63 1.39
C GLY A 29 -1.08 3.61 1.55
N GLU A 30 -1.64 2.51 2.07
CA GLU A 30 -3.09 2.26 2.17
C GLU A 30 -3.72 2.81 3.44
N LEU A 31 -2.92 3.34 4.37
CA LEU A 31 -3.42 3.91 5.62
C LEU A 31 -3.80 5.38 5.46
N GLY A 32 -4.94 5.75 6.05
CA GLY A 32 -5.31 7.15 6.24
C GLY A 32 -4.32 7.90 7.15
N PRO A 33 -4.35 9.25 7.14
CA PRO A 33 -3.34 10.07 7.82
C PRO A 33 -3.26 9.86 9.34
N GLY A 34 -4.40 9.56 9.99
CA GLY A 34 -4.44 9.29 11.44
C GLY A 34 -3.70 8.01 11.83
N ASP A 35 -3.97 6.92 11.13
CA ASP A 35 -3.33 5.62 11.37
C ASP A 35 -1.85 5.64 10.99
N ARG A 36 -1.52 6.37 9.92
CA ARG A 36 -0.14 6.64 9.53
C ARG A 36 0.61 7.37 10.65
N GLY A 37 0.07 8.48 11.15
CA GLY A 37 0.68 9.26 12.23
C GLY A 37 0.80 8.48 13.54
N ARG A 38 -0.13 7.56 13.82
CA ARG A 38 -0.07 6.65 14.96
C ARG A 38 1.15 5.71 14.90
N ILE A 39 1.41 5.10 13.74
CA ILE A 39 2.59 4.25 13.52
C ILE A 39 3.88 5.07 13.64
N GLU A 40 3.91 6.26 13.04
CA GLU A 40 5.08 7.15 13.08
C GLU A 40 5.41 7.56 14.53
N SER A 41 4.40 7.98 15.29
CA SER A 41 4.55 8.33 16.71
C SER A 41 5.05 7.14 17.53
N HIS A 42 4.46 5.95 17.34
CA HIS A 42 4.85 4.76 18.10
C HIS A 42 6.28 4.30 17.77
N THR A 43 6.67 4.31 16.50
CA THR A 43 8.04 3.93 16.10
C THR A 43 9.10 4.90 16.62
N HIS A 44 8.76 6.19 16.78
CA HIS A 44 9.64 7.16 17.44
C HIS A 44 9.90 6.81 18.91
N MET A 45 8.92 6.24 19.62
CA MET A 45 9.02 5.90 21.05
C MET A 45 9.43 4.45 21.31
N CYS A 46 9.33 3.56 20.32
CA CYS A 46 9.55 2.13 20.46
C CYS A 46 10.66 1.64 19.50
N PRO A 47 11.93 1.57 19.97
CA PRO A 47 13.06 1.14 19.13
C PRO A 47 12.89 -0.24 18.48
N PRO A 48 12.29 -1.26 19.13
CA PRO A 48 12.00 -2.53 18.47
C PRO A 48 11.07 -2.40 17.25
N CYS A 49 10.02 -1.58 17.34
CA CYS A 49 9.11 -1.33 16.22
C CYS A 49 9.79 -0.56 15.09
N ALA A 50 10.65 0.43 15.41
CA ALA A 50 11.44 1.14 14.41
C ALA A 50 12.37 0.18 13.63
N ARG A 51 13.10 -0.69 14.34
CA ARG A 51 13.97 -1.71 13.72
C ARG A 51 13.19 -2.68 12.84
N PHE A 52 12.02 -3.12 13.30
CA PHE A 52 11.13 -3.98 12.53
C PHE A 52 10.69 -3.31 11.22
N MET A 53 10.22 -2.06 11.27
CA MET A 53 9.82 -1.31 10.07
C MET A 53 10.99 -1.11 9.09
N ALA A 54 12.18 -0.79 9.61
CA ALA A 54 13.38 -0.67 8.78
C ALA A 54 13.76 -2.01 8.12
N GLY A 55 13.64 -3.12 8.83
CA GLY A 55 13.85 -4.47 8.29
C GLY A 55 12.86 -4.79 7.18
N LEU A 56 11.57 -4.59 7.42
CA LEU A 56 10.52 -4.86 6.44
C LEU A 56 10.70 -4.03 5.15
N ARG A 57 11.01 -2.73 5.28
CA ARG A 57 11.34 -1.86 4.12
C ARG A 57 12.49 -2.42 3.29
N ARG A 58 13.56 -2.91 3.93
CA ARG A 58 14.70 -3.51 3.22
C ARG A 58 14.29 -4.77 2.47
N THR A 59 13.49 -5.64 3.09
CA THR A 59 13.00 -6.86 2.46
C THR A 59 12.13 -6.56 1.24
N VAL A 60 11.14 -5.67 1.37
CA VAL A 60 10.27 -5.25 0.25
C VAL A 60 11.11 -4.64 -0.89
N SER A 61 12.07 -3.77 -0.55
CA SER A 61 12.95 -3.16 -1.54
C SER A 61 13.81 -4.20 -2.27
N ALA A 62 14.34 -5.20 -1.56
CA ALA A 62 15.13 -6.28 -2.17
C ALA A 62 14.29 -7.13 -3.13
N LEU A 63 13.06 -7.48 -2.72
CA LEU A 63 12.11 -8.22 -3.58
C LEU A 63 11.73 -7.41 -4.83
N GLY A 64 11.53 -6.09 -4.70
CA GLY A 64 11.26 -5.21 -5.84
C GLY A 64 12.40 -5.20 -6.87
N LYS A 65 13.66 -5.24 -6.42
CA LYS A 65 14.83 -5.31 -7.32
C LYS A 65 14.89 -6.62 -8.11
N LEU A 66 14.50 -7.75 -7.51
CA LEU A 66 14.41 -9.04 -8.21
C LEU A 66 13.34 -9.02 -9.30
N ARG A 67 12.22 -8.33 -9.08
CA ARG A 67 11.18 -8.13 -10.12
C ARG A 67 11.70 -7.29 -11.28
N GLY A 68 12.51 -6.27 -11.02
CA GLY A 68 13.11 -5.41 -12.05
C GLY A 68 14.09 -6.12 -12.99
N THR A 69 14.67 -7.25 -12.56
CA THR A 69 15.52 -8.09 -13.43
C THR A 69 14.73 -9.03 -14.35
N ALA A 70 13.42 -9.18 -14.13
CA ALA A 70 12.54 -9.87 -15.06
C ALA A 70 12.10 -8.88 -16.14
N THR A 71 12.98 -8.56 -17.08
CA THR A 71 12.57 -7.89 -18.31
C THR A 71 11.57 -8.80 -19.03
N PRO A 72 10.32 -8.39 -19.26
CA PRO A 72 9.44 -9.14 -20.14
C PRO A 72 10.15 -9.22 -21.50
N ARG A 73 10.44 -10.43 -22.00
CA ARG A 73 11.04 -10.61 -23.34
C ARG A 73 10.14 -10.05 -24.45
N VAL A 74 8.88 -9.81 -24.13
CA VAL A 74 7.86 -9.20 -24.99
C VAL A 74 7.09 -8.19 -24.15
N SER A 75 6.90 -6.98 -24.67
CA SER A 75 6.05 -5.96 -24.07
C SER A 75 4.61 -6.49 -24.00
N VAL A 76 4.07 -6.62 -22.78
CA VAL A 76 2.64 -6.98 -22.58
C VAL A 76 1.74 -5.93 -23.25
N SER A 77 2.20 -4.68 -23.31
CA SER A 77 1.49 -3.59 -23.97
C SER A 77 1.25 -3.87 -25.46
N ASP A 78 2.17 -4.55 -26.14
CA ASP A 78 2.03 -4.84 -27.57
C ASP A 78 0.87 -5.82 -27.82
N GLY A 79 0.75 -6.84 -26.96
CA GLY A 79 -0.36 -7.80 -27.01
C GLY A 79 -1.71 -7.17 -26.63
N VAL A 80 -1.72 -6.29 -25.62
CA VAL A 80 -2.93 -5.55 -25.21
C VAL A 80 -3.39 -4.59 -26.31
N LEU A 81 -2.47 -3.82 -26.90
CA LEU A 81 -2.76 -2.89 -28.01
C LEU A 81 -3.24 -3.64 -29.25
N ALA A 82 -2.65 -4.80 -29.56
CA ALA A 82 -3.11 -5.64 -30.66
C ALA A 82 -4.57 -6.07 -30.43
N ARG A 83 -4.92 -6.49 -29.21
CA ARG A 83 -6.27 -6.93 -28.90
C ARG A 83 -7.31 -5.80 -28.90
N LEU A 84 -6.97 -4.63 -28.38
CA LEU A 84 -7.84 -3.44 -28.42
C LEU A 84 -8.07 -2.93 -29.86
N ARG A 85 -7.11 -3.12 -30.76
CA ARG A 85 -7.26 -2.78 -32.18
C ARG A 85 -8.10 -3.79 -32.96
N ASP A 86 -8.13 -5.04 -32.52
CA ASP A 86 -8.93 -6.11 -33.09
C ASP A 86 -10.37 -6.15 -32.55
N GLU A 87 -10.69 -5.34 -31.53
CA GLU A 87 -12.08 -5.13 -31.13
C GLU A 87 -12.80 -4.37 -32.26
N PRO A 88 -13.81 -4.95 -32.93
CA PRO A 88 -14.62 -4.19 -33.87
C PRO A 88 -15.31 -3.07 -33.10
N ASP A 89 -15.33 -1.86 -33.66
CA ASP A 89 -16.09 -0.72 -33.15
C ASP A 89 -17.51 -1.19 -32.80
N ASN A 90 -17.74 -1.49 -31.52
CA ASN A 90 -19.08 -1.70 -30.99
C ASN A 90 -19.61 -0.38 -30.43
N ASP A 91 -19.31 0.71 -31.14
CA ASP A 91 -20.23 1.81 -31.23
C ASP A 91 -21.36 1.35 -32.14
N GLY A 92 -22.29 0.61 -31.54
CA GLY A 92 -23.66 0.56 -32.04
C GLY A 92 -24.14 1.99 -32.21
N GLY A 93 -24.00 2.51 -33.43
CA GLY A 93 -24.61 3.76 -33.86
C GLY A 93 -26.12 3.61 -33.77
N ALA A 94 -26.67 3.80 -32.58
CA ALA A 94 -28.04 4.25 -32.45
C ALA A 94 -28.08 5.66 -33.01
N ALA A 95 -28.55 5.79 -34.26
CA ALA A 95 -28.91 7.07 -34.82
C ALA A 95 -29.83 7.81 -33.82
N PRO A 96 -29.59 9.11 -33.55
CA PRO A 96 -30.47 9.86 -32.65
C PRO A 96 -31.91 9.82 -33.17
N PRO A 97 -32.93 9.69 -32.29
CA PRO A 97 -34.31 9.64 -32.72
C PRO A 97 -34.70 10.93 -33.46
N PRO A 98 -35.55 10.86 -34.50
CA PRO A 98 -35.97 12.06 -35.22
C PRO A 98 -36.76 12.99 -34.29
N VAL A 99 -36.44 14.28 -34.37
CA VAL A 99 -37.17 15.39 -33.73
C VAL A 99 -38.50 15.67 -34.41
#